data_AF-A0A5B7IH57-F1
#
_entry.id   AF-A0A5B7IH57-F1
#
_cell.length_a   1.000
_cell.length_b   1.000
_cell.length_c   1.000
_cell.angle_alpha   90.00
_cell.angle_beta   90.00
_cell.angle_gamma   90.00
#
_symmetry.space_group_name_H-M   'P 1'
#
loop_
_entity.id
_entity.type
_entity.pdbx_description
1 polymer ?
#
loop_
_entity_poly.entity_id
_entity_poly.type
_entity_poly.pdbx_seq_one_letter_code
_entity_poly.pdbx_strand_id
1 'polypeptide(L)'
;MQGEGVAFCYKSSLNAVVLDTPLPAGLEAIMLKLVGDGTRGTLCVGYYRPPSQGTALVDYITTNFDRLMTTHHCDNVIIIGDLNPRGIQKSFDSLLTVHNLHNNVSFPTHGSGSILDPVIADLPPQEVCCYPLGPVRSSEHEAILTRITFKRTRDESSTRTLWQWEDADWEQLRRFLEATNWASLLQGDVDQQAKRLTEVLTGAQKQWVPHNQHRVRSSDHPWLGPQCRLASDNKYRLWRIYKRNTTQRNKDHHKDAAAHMEATQAWAMEQWVESRKRKLRGGHIGSKQWWDLVKDKQGEHITSTIPPLLKELLTSSKEKVN
;
A
#
# COMPACT_ATOMS: atom_id res chain seq x y z
N MET A 1 23.31 23.67 35.34
CA MET A 1 22.48 24.23 34.25
C MET A 1 21.63 23.08 33.73
N GLN A 2 20.32 23.24 33.76
CA GLN A 2 19.34 22.16 33.59
C GLN A 2 18.52 22.50 32.35
N GLY A 3 18.53 21.62 31.35
CA GLY A 3 17.55 21.63 30.26
C GLY A 3 18.11 21.78 28.84
N GLU A 4 18.93 20.83 28.39
CA GLU A 4 18.98 20.46 26.97
C GLU A 4 18.23 19.13 26.83
N GLY A 5 17.46 18.97 25.76
CA GLY A 5 16.67 17.76 25.55
C GLY A 5 15.56 17.91 24.51
N VAL A 6 15.29 16.80 23.83
CA VAL A 6 14.19 16.66 22.89
C VAL A 6 12.93 16.20 23.63
N ALA A 7 11.76 16.71 23.23
CA ALA A 7 10.48 16.22 23.72
C ALA A 7 9.49 16.04 22.56
N PHE A 8 8.64 15.02 22.66
CA PHE A 8 7.47 14.84 21.78
C PHE A 8 6.18 14.96 22.56
N CYS A 9 5.29 15.82 22.08
CA CYS A 9 3.92 15.93 22.57
C CYS A 9 2.98 15.45 21.46
N TYR A 10 2.13 14.47 21.76
CA TYR A 10 1.15 13.96 20.79
C TYR A 10 -0.21 13.76 21.45
N LYS A 11 -1.27 13.87 20.64
CA LYS A 11 -2.65 13.68 21.08
C LYS A 11 -2.90 12.20 21.39
N SER A 12 -3.66 11.89 22.44
CA SER A 12 -3.98 10.50 22.84
C SER A 12 -4.72 9.68 21.78
N SER A 13 -5.34 10.34 20.79
CA SER A 13 -5.96 9.67 19.64
C SER A 13 -4.95 9.21 18.58
N LEU A 14 -3.70 9.65 18.66
CA LEU A 14 -2.65 9.25 17.75
C LEU A 14 -2.05 7.92 18.23
N ASN A 15 -2.00 6.92 17.36
CA ASN A 15 -1.36 5.65 17.66
C ASN A 15 0.16 5.80 17.46
N ALA A 16 0.86 6.16 18.53
CA ALA A 16 2.31 6.37 18.54
C ALA A 16 2.97 5.38 19.50
N VAL A 17 4.04 4.74 19.02
CA VAL A 17 4.89 3.84 19.81
C VAL A 17 6.26 4.49 19.94
N VAL A 18 6.67 4.84 21.16
CA VAL A 18 8.01 5.34 21.42
C VAL A 18 9.01 4.19 21.23
N LEU A 19 10.08 4.45 20.50
CA LEU A 19 11.09 3.44 20.18
C LEU A 19 12.26 3.59 21.16
N ASP A 20 12.57 2.50 21.87
CA ASP A 20 13.70 2.44 22.78
C ASP A 20 14.97 2.05 22.00
N THR A 21 15.55 3.03 21.32
CA THR A 21 16.79 2.86 20.54
C THR A 21 17.95 3.46 21.33
N PRO A 22 18.97 2.67 21.71
CA PRO A 22 20.13 3.20 22.41
C PRO A 22 20.88 4.17 21.52
N LEU A 23 21.03 5.42 22.00
CA LEU A 23 21.77 6.46 21.32
C LEU A 23 23.22 6.52 21.85
N PRO A 24 24.21 6.78 20.97
CA PRO A 24 25.56 7.13 21.40
C PRO A 24 25.57 8.28 22.41
N ALA A 25 26.52 8.24 23.35
CA ALA A 25 26.67 9.28 24.36
C ALA A 25 26.87 10.66 23.72
N GLY A 26 26.09 11.64 24.19
CA GLY A 26 26.14 13.01 23.70
C GLY A 26 25.28 13.31 22.47
N LEU A 27 24.54 12.32 21.93
CA LEU A 27 23.50 12.56 20.92
C LEU A 27 22.13 12.69 21.58
N GLU A 28 21.35 13.66 21.12
CA GLU A 28 20.01 13.92 21.64
C GLU A 28 18.96 13.63 20.57
N ALA A 29 18.20 12.56 20.80
CA ALA A 29 17.11 12.18 19.91
C ALA A 29 15.98 11.47 20.65
N ILE A 30 14.78 11.60 20.09
CA ILE A 30 13.67 10.72 20.42
C ILE A 30 13.11 10.17 19.10
N MET A 31 12.83 8.87 19.08
CA MET A 31 12.24 8.19 17.94
C MET A 31 10.87 7.65 18.34
N LEU A 32 9.89 7.85 17.48
CA LEU A 32 8.56 7.28 17.63
C LEU A 32 8.06 6.74 16.30
N LYS A 33 7.36 5.61 16.36
CA LYS A 33 6.65 5.05 15.21
C LYS A 33 5.19 5.49 15.27
N LEU A 34 4.75 6.20 14.24
CA LEU A 34 3.33 6.44 13.99
C LEU A 34 2.74 5.22 13.30
N VAL A 35 1.82 4.54 13.99
CA VAL A 35 1.21 3.30 13.50
C VAL A 35 -0.11 3.62 12.80
N GLY A 36 -0.21 3.25 11.53
CA GLY A 36 -1.44 3.35 10.75
C GLY A 36 -2.44 2.23 11.09
N ASP A 37 -3.33 1.92 10.16
CA ASP A 37 -4.29 0.81 10.27
C ASP A 37 -3.72 -0.55 9.78
N GLY A 38 -2.41 -0.61 9.52
CA GLY A 38 -1.65 -1.80 9.18
C GLY A 38 -0.46 -2.07 10.13
N THR A 39 0.37 -3.06 9.80
CA THR A 39 1.56 -3.44 10.58
C THR A 39 2.74 -2.48 10.37
N ARG A 40 2.77 -1.80 9.22
CA ARG A 40 3.80 -0.83 8.84
C ARG A 40 3.41 0.58 9.27
N GLY A 41 4.40 1.43 9.52
CA GLY A 41 4.18 2.78 10.05
C GLY A 41 5.14 3.82 9.49
N THR A 42 5.05 5.03 10.03
CA THR A 42 5.97 6.12 9.70
C THR A 42 6.92 6.34 10.87
N LEU A 43 8.22 6.35 10.60
CA LEU A 43 9.23 6.69 11.60
C LEU A 43 9.26 8.21 11.75
N CYS A 44 9.00 8.71 12.95
CA CYS A 44 9.19 10.11 13.29
C CYS A 44 10.38 10.23 14.23
N VAL A 45 11.32 11.10 13.88
CA VAL A 45 12.52 11.33 14.67
C VAL A 45 12.65 12.81 15.00
N GLY A 46 12.81 13.09 16.29
CA GLY A 46 13.10 14.42 16.80
C GLY A 46 14.54 14.46 17.23
N TYR A 47 15.32 15.38 16.67
CA TYR A 47 16.74 15.55 16.98
C TYR A 47 17.03 16.94 17.54
N TYR A 48 18.04 17.00 18.40
CA TYR A 48 18.72 18.24 18.74
C TYR A 48 20.22 18.08 18.50
N ARG A 49 20.79 18.96 17.66
CA ARG A 49 22.21 19.01 17.37
C ARG A 49 22.76 20.37 17.77
N PRO A 50 23.50 20.49 18.89
CA PRO A 50 24.16 21.75 19.22
C PRO A 50 25.19 22.12 18.14
N PRO A 51 25.41 23.42 17.86
CA PRO A 51 26.29 23.85 16.78
C PRO A 51 27.72 23.27 16.84
N SER A 52 28.22 23.01 18.06
CA SER A 52 29.56 22.48 18.34
C SER A 52 29.70 20.96 18.13
N GLN A 53 28.61 20.20 17.94
CA GLN A 53 28.63 18.73 17.92
C GLN A 53 29.32 18.11 16.68
N GLY A 54 29.72 18.91 15.69
CA GLY A 54 30.24 18.40 14.42
C GLY A 54 29.21 17.52 13.69
N THR A 55 29.66 16.48 12.98
CA THR A 55 28.82 15.63 12.12
C THR A 55 28.24 14.40 12.81
N ALA A 56 28.58 14.15 14.08
CA ALA A 56 28.32 12.88 14.77
C ALA A 56 26.86 12.41 14.68
N LEU A 57 25.90 13.33 14.83
CA LEU A 57 24.48 13.01 14.70
C LEU A 57 24.08 12.61 13.27
N VAL A 58 24.54 13.37 12.27
CA VAL A 58 24.24 13.10 10.85
C VAL A 58 24.91 11.80 10.40
N ASP A 59 26.11 11.52 10.87
CA ASP A 59 26.82 10.27 10.60
C ASP A 59 26.09 9.07 11.23
N TYR A 60 25.57 9.24 12.45
CA TYR A 60 24.75 8.23 13.12
C TYR A 60 23.47 7.93 12.34
N ILE A 61 22.74 8.97 11.90
CA ILE A 61 21.53 8.81 11.07
C ILE A 61 21.89 8.06 9.80
N THR A 62 22.91 8.52 9.07
CA THR A 62 23.33 7.95 7.79
C THR A 62 23.68 6.47 7.92
N THR A 63 24.39 6.09 8.99
CA THR A 63 24.84 4.71 9.22
C THR A 63 23.70 3.78 9.68
N ASN A 64 22.70 4.31 10.39
CA ASN A 64 21.67 3.50 11.03
C ASN A 64 20.31 3.53 10.32
N PHE A 65 20.15 4.36 9.29
CA PHE A 65 18.87 4.63 8.63
C PHE A 65 18.14 3.35 8.20
N ASP A 66 18.77 2.53 7.34
CA ASP A 66 18.16 1.30 6.82
C ASP A 66 17.80 0.31 7.92
N ARG A 67 18.67 0.20 8.93
CA ARG A 67 18.46 -0.65 10.10
C ARG A 67 17.25 -0.19 10.89
N LEU A 68 17.09 1.11 11.14
CA LEU A 68 15.95 1.68 11.87
C LEU A 68 14.65 1.45 11.11
N MET A 69 14.64 1.74 9.80
CA MET A 69 13.46 1.54 8.95
C MET A 69 13.04 0.06 8.91
N THR A 70 13.99 -0.85 8.73
CA THR A 70 13.73 -2.29 8.65
C THR A 70 13.28 -2.89 9.98
N THR A 71 14.01 -2.60 11.07
CA THR A 71 13.76 -3.16 12.41
C THR A 71 12.39 -2.75 12.93
N HIS A 72 11.98 -1.51 12.67
CA HIS A 72 10.70 -1.00 13.16
C HIS A 72 9.56 -1.13 12.15
N HIS A 73 9.80 -1.78 11.00
CA HIS A 73 8.84 -1.95 9.91
C HIS A 73 8.19 -0.62 9.51
N CYS A 74 9.02 0.37 9.19
CA CYS A 74 8.56 1.68 8.73
C CYS A 74 8.61 1.76 7.19
N ASP A 75 7.63 2.44 6.61
CA ASP A 75 7.53 2.70 5.16
C ASP A 75 8.11 4.04 4.76
N ASN A 76 7.95 5.03 5.65
CA ASN A 76 8.34 6.40 5.42
C ASN A 76 9.01 6.96 6.68
N VAL A 77 9.79 8.03 6.53
CA VAL A 77 10.45 8.73 7.62
C VAL A 77 10.12 10.22 7.61
N ILE A 78 10.04 10.80 8.81
CA ILE A 78 9.98 12.24 9.03
C ILE A 78 10.99 12.55 10.13
N ILE A 79 11.94 13.44 9.83
CA ILE A 79 12.95 13.90 10.76
C ILE A 79 12.73 15.41 10.99
N ILE A 80 12.64 15.80 12.26
CA ILE A 80 12.39 17.17 12.70
C ILE A 80 13.33 17.56 13.84
N GLY A 81 13.45 18.87 14.06
CA GLY A 81 14.16 19.45 15.20
C GLY A 81 15.25 20.42 14.76
N ASP A 82 16.01 20.91 15.73
CA ASP A 82 17.13 21.83 15.47
C ASP A 82 18.38 21.02 15.11
N LEU A 83 18.72 21.01 13.83
CA LEU A 83 19.87 20.27 13.29
C LEU A 83 21.08 21.17 13.00
N ASN A 84 20.94 22.49 13.12
CA ASN A 84 22.03 23.44 12.86
C ASN A 84 22.90 23.11 11.61
N PRO A 85 22.31 22.87 10.40
CA PRO A 85 23.02 22.30 9.25
C PRO A 85 24.13 23.19 8.68
N ARG A 86 24.12 24.51 8.93
CA ARG A 86 25.11 25.46 8.40
C ARG A 86 26.57 25.06 8.69
N GLY A 87 26.83 24.45 9.84
CA GLY A 87 28.18 23.98 10.22
C GLY A 87 28.60 22.65 9.59
N ILE A 88 27.67 21.96 8.93
CA ILE A 88 27.84 20.58 8.42
C ILE A 88 27.17 20.38 7.06
N GLN A 89 27.05 21.44 6.25
CA GLN A 89 26.22 21.46 5.04
C GLN A 89 26.54 20.29 4.09
N LYS A 90 27.83 19.98 3.89
CA LYS A 90 28.24 18.87 3.03
C LYS A 90 27.72 17.51 3.51
N SER A 91 27.84 17.21 4.81
CA SER A 91 27.34 15.95 5.38
C SER A 91 25.82 15.91 5.36
N PHE A 92 25.18 17.05 5.61
CA PHE A 92 23.73 17.20 5.56
C PHE A 92 23.17 16.96 4.15
N ASP A 93 23.72 17.60 3.12
CA ASP A 93 23.32 17.40 1.72
C ASP A 93 23.59 15.95 1.27
N SER A 94 24.66 15.34 1.79
CA SER A 94 24.98 13.93 1.53
C SER A 94 23.92 13.00 2.14
N LEU A 95 23.49 13.24 3.38
CA LEU A 95 22.40 12.50 4.03
C LEU A 95 21.12 12.57 3.18
N LEU A 96 20.75 13.77 2.73
CA LEU A 96 19.56 13.99 1.90
C LEU A 96 19.65 13.20 0.59
N THR A 97 20.79 13.29 -0.09
CA THR A 97 20.99 12.64 -1.39
C THR A 97 21.00 11.12 -1.28
N VAL A 98 21.75 10.56 -0.32
CA VAL A 98 21.93 9.11 -0.17
C VAL A 98 20.61 8.41 0.17
N HIS A 99 19.80 9.03 1.03
CA HIS A 99 18.53 8.45 1.50
C HIS A 99 17.30 8.99 0.77
N ASN A 100 17.51 9.73 -0.33
CA ASN A 100 16.45 10.36 -1.12
C ASN A 100 15.46 11.18 -0.25
N LEU A 101 16.00 11.91 0.71
CA LEU A 101 15.24 12.76 1.62
C LEU A 101 15.23 14.20 1.11
N HIS A 102 14.14 14.90 1.42
CA HIS A 102 13.94 16.29 1.02
C HIS A 102 13.79 17.16 2.25
N ASN A 103 14.51 18.30 2.31
CA ASN A 103 14.19 19.35 3.26
C ASN A 103 12.98 20.14 2.75
N ASN A 104 11.89 20.13 3.50
CA ASN A 104 10.61 20.75 3.15
C ASN A 104 10.46 22.18 3.67
N VAL A 105 11.49 22.73 4.31
CA VAL A 105 11.53 24.11 4.80
C VAL A 105 12.31 24.99 3.84
N SER A 106 11.67 26.04 3.34
CA SER A 106 12.23 27.01 2.38
C SER A 106 12.29 28.44 2.91
N PHE A 107 11.99 28.64 4.20
CA PHE A 107 11.96 29.95 4.86
C PHE A 107 12.91 29.98 6.08
N PRO A 108 13.40 31.16 6.50
CA PRO A 108 14.24 31.29 7.69
C PRO A 108 13.54 30.77 8.95
N THR A 109 14.26 29.97 9.74
CA THR A 109 13.76 29.42 11.01
C THR A 109 14.41 30.04 12.24
N HIS A 110 15.33 30.99 12.03
CA HIS A 110 16.04 31.69 13.10
C HIS A 110 16.10 33.20 12.81
N GLY A 111 16.11 34.02 13.86
CA GLY A 111 16.14 35.49 13.79
C GLY A 111 17.33 36.08 13.02
N SER A 112 18.38 35.29 12.80
CA SER A 112 19.53 35.64 11.94
C SER A 112 19.28 35.47 10.44
N GLY A 113 18.08 35.06 10.03
CA GLY A 113 17.77 34.74 8.63
C GLY A 113 18.24 33.34 8.19
N SER A 114 18.56 32.46 9.13
CA SER A 114 19.09 31.11 8.88
C SER A 114 18.00 30.05 8.88
N ILE A 115 18.21 28.97 8.12
CA ILE A 115 17.39 27.74 8.21
C ILE A 115 18.18 26.75 9.07
N LEU A 116 17.81 26.64 10.34
CA LEU A 116 18.45 25.77 11.33
C LEU A 116 17.61 24.54 11.71
N ASP A 117 16.30 24.64 11.49
CA ASP A 117 15.29 23.67 11.91
C ASP A 117 14.65 22.98 10.69
N PRO A 118 15.36 22.10 9.97
CA PRO A 118 14.83 21.47 8.77
C PRO A 118 13.72 20.46 9.10
N VAL A 119 12.81 20.27 8.15
CA VAL A 119 11.80 19.21 8.17
C VAL A 119 12.09 18.27 7.02
N ILE A 120 12.68 17.13 7.34
CA ILE A 120 13.24 16.19 6.37
C ILE A 120 12.30 15.00 6.23
N ALA A 121 11.97 14.60 5.00
CA ALA A 121 11.13 13.43 4.75
C ALA A 121 11.48 12.75 3.41
N ASP A 122 11.19 11.46 3.30
CA ASP A 122 11.19 10.67 2.05
C ASP A 122 9.85 10.74 1.31
N LEU A 123 8.94 11.59 1.79
CA LEU A 123 7.63 11.81 1.18
C LEU A 123 7.70 12.82 0.02
N PRO A 124 6.80 12.70 -0.98
CA PRO A 124 6.71 13.68 -2.06
C PRO A 124 6.52 15.11 -1.53
N PRO A 125 7.15 16.14 -2.10
CA PRO A 125 7.05 17.53 -1.60
C PRO A 125 5.62 18.07 -1.54
N GLN A 126 4.72 17.56 -2.40
CA GLN A 126 3.30 17.91 -2.39
C GLN A 126 2.50 17.32 -1.22
N GLU A 127 3.07 16.35 -0.50
CA GLU A 127 2.44 15.68 0.65
C GLU A 127 2.91 16.25 1.99
N VAL A 128 3.98 17.06 1.99
CA VAL A 128 4.57 17.71 3.17
C VAL A 128 4.60 19.22 2.94
N CYS A 129 3.74 19.96 3.63
CA CYS A 129 3.74 21.42 3.57
C CYS A 129 4.19 22.02 4.91
N CYS A 130 5.20 22.88 4.88
CA CYS A 130 5.69 23.60 6.06
C CYS A 130 5.27 25.07 6.03
N TYR A 131 4.88 25.60 7.19
CA TYR A 131 4.46 26.99 7.34
C TYR A 131 5.13 27.61 8.58
N PRO A 132 5.64 28.86 8.49
CA PRO A 132 6.10 29.61 9.65
C PRO A 132 4.91 30.04 10.52
N LEU A 133 5.03 29.92 11.86
CA LEU A 133 3.99 30.32 12.82
C LEU A 133 4.36 31.57 13.65
N GLY A 134 5.55 32.10 13.47
CA GLY A 134 6.18 33.10 14.30
C GLY A 134 7.08 32.49 15.39
N PRO A 135 7.88 33.33 16.06
CA PRO A 135 8.64 32.92 17.23
C PRO A 135 7.71 32.57 18.39
N VAL A 136 8.07 31.52 19.14
CA VAL A 136 7.35 31.17 20.37
C VAL A 136 7.88 32.03 21.51
N ARG A 137 7.08 33.01 21.94
CA ARG A 137 7.44 33.97 23.01
C ARG A 137 8.71 34.74 22.64
N SER A 138 9.78 34.60 23.43
CA SER A 138 11.07 35.28 23.27
C SER A 138 12.12 34.40 22.58
N SER A 139 11.70 33.32 21.93
CA SER A 139 12.58 32.44 21.16
C SER A 139 13.16 33.16 19.95
N GLU A 140 14.45 32.95 19.69
CA GLU A 140 15.09 33.36 18.42
C GLU A 140 14.79 32.39 17.27
N HIS A 141 14.23 31.20 17.59
CA HIS A 141 13.72 30.23 16.62
C HIS A 141 12.24 30.46 16.31
N GLU A 142 11.90 30.19 15.05
CA GLU A 142 10.58 30.19 14.45
C GLU A 142 9.88 28.84 14.68
N ALA A 143 8.63 28.84 15.13
CA ALA A 143 7.85 27.60 15.15
C ALA A 143 7.41 27.20 13.73
N ILE A 144 7.53 25.90 13.44
CA ILE A 144 7.17 25.34 12.14
C ILE A 144 5.91 24.48 12.28
N LEU A 145 4.86 24.83 11.53
CA LEU A 145 3.73 23.94 11.31
C LEU A 145 3.98 23.07 10.08
N THR A 146 4.15 21.77 10.29
CA THR A 146 4.22 20.79 9.20
C THR A 146 2.90 20.05 9.06
N ARG A 147 2.29 20.11 7.88
CA ARG A 147 1.11 19.33 7.51
C ARG A 147 1.51 18.21 6.57
N ILE A 148 1.23 16.97 6.98
CA ILE A 148 1.62 15.76 6.26
C ILE A 148 0.38 14.98 5.83
N THR A 149 0.32 14.60 4.56
CA THR A 149 -0.80 13.85 3.98
C THR A 149 -0.39 12.41 3.71
N PHE A 150 -0.80 11.47 4.56
CA PHE A 150 -0.56 10.05 4.32
C PHE A 150 -1.57 9.50 3.30
N LYS A 151 -1.10 9.17 2.10
CA LYS A 151 -1.91 8.39 1.15
C LYS A 151 -1.97 6.94 1.61
N ARG A 152 -3.15 6.50 2.03
CA ARG A 152 -3.42 5.08 2.25
C ARG A 152 -3.31 4.38 0.89
N THR A 153 -2.32 3.52 0.70
CA THR A 153 -2.31 2.54 -0.38
C THR A 153 -3.54 1.67 -0.21
N ARG A 154 -4.60 1.97 -0.97
CA ARG A 154 -5.71 1.04 -1.10
C ARG A 154 -5.20 -0.12 -1.93
N ASP A 155 -5.42 -1.34 -1.45
CA ASP A 155 -5.28 -2.52 -2.31
C ASP A 155 -6.01 -2.24 -3.61
N GLU A 156 -5.28 -2.33 -4.72
CA GLU A 156 -5.87 -2.19 -6.04
C GLU A 156 -6.98 -3.23 -6.16
N SER A 157 -8.20 -2.72 -6.30
CA SER A 157 -9.37 -3.57 -6.43
C SER A 157 -9.68 -3.70 -7.92
N SER A 158 -9.60 -4.91 -8.44
CA SER A 158 -10.00 -5.21 -9.82
C SER A 158 -11.41 -5.80 -9.82
N THR A 159 -12.16 -5.56 -10.89
CA THR A 159 -13.44 -6.23 -11.11
C THR A 159 -13.16 -7.53 -11.85
N ARG A 160 -13.50 -8.65 -11.23
CA ARG A 160 -13.43 -9.97 -11.87
C ARG A 160 -14.83 -10.41 -12.27
N THR A 161 -14.99 -10.79 -13.54
CA THR A 161 -16.21 -11.41 -14.05
C THR A 161 -16.15 -12.91 -13.84
N LEU A 162 -17.16 -13.48 -13.17
CA LEU A 162 -17.40 -14.92 -13.06
C LEU A 162 -18.46 -15.31 -14.09
N TRP A 163 -18.05 -16.09 -15.07
CA TRP A 163 -18.92 -16.63 -16.11
C TRP A 163 -19.52 -17.95 -15.63
N GLN A 164 -20.84 -18.07 -15.70
CA GLN A 164 -21.60 -19.27 -15.36
C GLN A 164 -21.83 -20.09 -16.62
N TRP A 165 -20.76 -20.73 -17.12
CA TRP A 165 -20.80 -21.53 -18.36
C TRP A 165 -21.76 -22.71 -18.30
N GLU A 166 -22.04 -23.21 -17.10
CA GLU A 166 -23.00 -24.29 -16.84
C GLU A 166 -24.44 -23.86 -17.16
N ASP A 167 -24.74 -22.55 -17.07
CA ASP A 167 -26.06 -21.96 -17.29
C ASP A 167 -26.13 -21.18 -18.63
N ALA A 168 -25.15 -21.37 -19.52
CA ALA A 168 -25.11 -20.65 -20.78
C ALA A 168 -26.22 -21.10 -21.75
N ASP A 169 -26.81 -20.14 -22.47
CA ASP A 169 -27.72 -20.43 -23.58
C ASP A 169 -26.91 -20.82 -24.82
N TRP A 170 -26.49 -22.09 -24.83
CA TRP A 170 -25.67 -22.65 -25.89
C TRP A 170 -26.36 -22.67 -27.25
N GLU A 171 -27.70 -22.79 -27.27
CA GLU A 171 -28.47 -22.84 -28.51
C GLU A 171 -28.44 -21.48 -29.20
N GLN A 172 -28.75 -20.41 -28.47
CA GLN A 172 -28.74 -19.05 -29.02
C GLN A 172 -27.33 -18.57 -29.35
N LEU A 173 -26.34 -18.92 -28.52
CA LEU A 173 -24.94 -18.63 -28.80
C LEU A 173 -24.49 -19.28 -30.12
N ARG A 174 -24.84 -20.56 -30.35
CA ARG A 174 -24.49 -21.27 -31.58
C ARG A 174 -25.19 -20.67 -32.80
N ARG A 175 -26.50 -20.41 -32.71
CA ARG A 175 -27.26 -19.75 -33.78
C ARG A 175 -26.67 -18.40 -34.18
N PHE A 176 -26.27 -17.59 -33.20
CA PHE A 176 -25.65 -16.30 -33.45
C PHE A 176 -24.32 -16.45 -34.22
N LEU A 177 -23.46 -17.38 -33.79
CA LEU A 177 -22.17 -17.62 -34.44
C LEU A 177 -22.33 -18.21 -35.86
N GLU A 178 -23.33 -19.08 -36.08
CA GLU A 178 -23.65 -19.62 -37.40
C GLU A 178 -24.19 -18.55 -38.35
N ALA A 179 -25.01 -17.63 -37.85
CA ALA A 179 -25.55 -16.51 -38.64
C ALA A 179 -24.54 -15.39 -38.90
N THR A 180 -23.38 -15.40 -38.25
CA THR A 180 -22.36 -14.36 -38.40
C THR A 180 -21.63 -14.53 -39.73
N ASN A 181 -21.57 -13.46 -40.54
CA ASN A 181 -20.82 -13.47 -41.80
C ASN A 181 -19.30 -13.31 -41.56
N TRP A 182 -18.63 -14.42 -41.23
CA TRP A 182 -17.20 -14.47 -40.96
C TRP A 182 -16.35 -14.02 -42.15
N ALA A 183 -16.78 -14.33 -43.37
CA ALA A 183 -16.04 -14.00 -44.59
C ALA A 183 -15.94 -12.48 -44.81
N SER A 184 -16.95 -11.72 -44.39
CA SER A 184 -16.91 -10.24 -44.40
C SER A 184 -16.14 -9.68 -43.21
N LEU A 185 -16.29 -10.31 -42.04
CA LEU A 185 -15.69 -9.84 -40.78
C LEU A 185 -14.16 -10.01 -40.73
N LEU A 186 -13.66 -11.09 -41.33
CA LEU A 186 -12.25 -11.47 -41.36
C LEU A 186 -11.56 -11.02 -42.67
N GLN A 187 -11.71 -9.74 -43.01
CA GLN A 187 -11.05 -9.14 -44.17
C GLN A 187 -10.07 -8.03 -43.78
N GLY A 188 -9.08 -7.78 -44.64
CA GLY A 188 -8.11 -6.68 -44.48
C GLY A 188 -6.99 -7.00 -43.50
N ASP A 189 -6.57 -6.00 -42.74
CA ASP A 189 -5.44 -6.09 -41.80
C ASP A 189 -5.67 -7.14 -40.68
N VAL A 190 -4.63 -7.91 -40.36
CA VAL A 190 -4.68 -9.03 -39.41
C VAL A 190 -4.99 -8.56 -37.99
N ASP A 191 -4.43 -7.45 -37.54
CA ASP A 191 -4.70 -6.93 -36.19
C ASP A 191 -6.16 -6.47 -36.07
N GLN A 192 -6.68 -5.84 -37.14
CA GLN A 192 -8.09 -5.47 -37.20
C GLN A 192 -9.02 -6.68 -37.26
N GLN A 193 -8.63 -7.75 -37.95
CA GLN A 193 -9.39 -9.00 -37.97
C GLN A 193 -9.43 -9.63 -36.57
N ALA A 194 -8.29 -9.72 -35.88
CA ALA A 194 -8.20 -10.27 -34.53
C ALA A 194 -9.05 -9.46 -33.53
N LYS A 195 -9.03 -8.12 -33.66
CA LYS A 195 -9.88 -7.23 -32.87
C LYS A 195 -11.37 -7.50 -33.11
N ARG A 196 -11.83 -7.50 -34.36
CA ARG A 196 -13.24 -7.76 -34.70
C ARG A 196 -13.71 -9.14 -34.26
N LEU A 197 -12.88 -10.17 -34.46
CA LEU A 197 -13.16 -11.52 -33.99
C LEU A 197 -13.36 -11.53 -32.47
N THR A 198 -12.45 -10.91 -31.75
CA THR A 198 -12.51 -10.81 -30.28
C THR A 198 -13.77 -10.06 -29.83
N GLU A 199 -14.13 -8.96 -30.49
CA GLU A 199 -15.32 -8.17 -30.17
C GLU A 199 -16.60 -8.97 -30.38
N VAL A 200 -16.73 -9.71 -31.48
CA VAL A 200 -17.90 -10.57 -31.73
C VAL A 200 -18.00 -11.69 -30.71
N LEU A 201 -16.91 -12.41 -30.45
CA LEU A 201 -16.92 -13.53 -29.51
C LEU A 201 -17.21 -13.07 -28.08
N THR A 202 -16.58 -11.97 -27.64
CA THR A 202 -16.81 -11.42 -26.29
C THR A 202 -18.19 -10.78 -26.16
N GLY A 203 -18.73 -10.19 -27.24
CA GLY A 203 -20.12 -9.70 -27.29
C GLY A 203 -21.13 -10.84 -27.18
N ALA A 204 -20.95 -11.91 -27.94
CA ALA A 204 -21.78 -13.10 -27.89
C ALA A 204 -21.72 -13.77 -26.51
N GLN A 205 -20.52 -13.88 -25.94
CA GLN A 205 -20.31 -14.37 -24.58
C GLN A 205 -21.08 -13.54 -23.55
N LYS A 206 -20.97 -12.20 -23.60
CA LYS A 206 -21.70 -11.30 -22.67
C LYS A 206 -23.21 -11.45 -22.78
N GLN A 207 -23.73 -11.72 -23.97
CA GLN A 207 -25.16 -11.81 -24.23
C GLN A 207 -25.76 -13.14 -23.77
N TRP A 208 -25.05 -14.25 -24.02
CA TRP A 208 -25.62 -15.60 -23.89
C TRP A 208 -25.04 -16.41 -22.73
N VAL A 209 -24.02 -15.90 -22.04
CA VAL A 209 -23.45 -16.54 -20.85
C VAL A 209 -23.76 -15.67 -19.62
N PRO A 210 -24.60 -16.16 -18.68
CA PRO A 210 -24.83 -15.47 -17.44
C PRO A 210 -23.52 -15.20 -16.70
N HIS A 211 -23.39 -14.00 -16.12
CA HIS A 211 -22.17 -13.61 -15.45
C HIS A 211 -22.44 -12.66 -14.30
N ASN A 212 -21.57 -12.75 -13.29
CA ASN A 212 -21.58 -11.87 -12.13
C ASN A 212 -20.23 -11.17 -12.01
N GLN A 213 -20.26 -9.86 -11.76
CA GLN A 213 -19.07 -9.09 -11.49
C GLN A 213 -18.88 -8.98 -9.98
N HIS A 214 -17.65 -9.19 -9.53
CA HIS A 214 -17.30 -8.97 -8.15
C HIS A 214 -15.95 -8.26 -8.05
N ARG A 215 -15.86 -7.39 -7.05
CA ARG A 215 -14.62 -6.68 -6.76
C ARG A 215 -13.69 -7.59 -5.98
N VAL A 216 -12.47 -7.77 -6.48
CA VAL A 216 -11.41 -8.59 -5.88
C VAL A 216 -10.24 -7.69 -5.56
N ARG A 217 -9.68 -7.86 -4.37
CA ARG A 217 -8.43 -7.25 -3.94
C ARG A 217 -7.31 -8.25 -4.08
N SER A 218 -6.09 -7.78 -4.32
CA SER A 218 -4.87 -8.58 -4.32
C SER A 218 -4.69 -9.40 -3.03
N SER A 219 -5.18 -8.88 -1.91
CA SER A 219 -5.13 -9.50 -0.58
C SER A 219 -6.28 -10.48 -0.29
N ASP A 220 -7.31 -10.55 -1.15
CA ASP A 220 -8.45 -11.44 -0.89
C ASP A 220 -8.03 -12.92 -1.05
N HIS A 221 -8.39 -13.76 -0.09
CA HIS A 221 -8.10 -15.19 -0.19
C HIS A 221 -8.81 -15.82 -1.41
N PRO A 222 -8.21 -16.82 -2.08
CA PRO A 222 -8.78 -17.45 -3.27
C PRO A 222 -10.16 -18.11 -3.07
N TRP A 223 -10.48 -18.51 -1.83
CA TRP A 223 -11.76 -19.09 -1.44
C TRP A 223 -12.81 -18.04 -1.06
N LEU A 224 -12.44 -16.76 -0.94
CA LEU A 224 -13.33 -15.68 -0.53
C LEU A 224 -14.25 -15.23 -1.68
N GLY A 225 -15.34 -15.99 -1.87
CA GLY A 225 -16.33 -15.75 -2.91
C GLY A 225 -17.41 -14.71 -2.56
N PRO A 226 -18.34 -14.43 -3.50
CA PRO A 226 -19.45 -13.48 -3.31
C PRO A 226 -20.32 -13.77 -2.07
N GLN A 227 -20.59 -15.05 -1.79
CA GLN A 227 -21.34 -15.50 -0.60
C GLN A 227 -20.69 -15.03 0.71
N CYS A 228 -19.37 -15.18 0.83
CA CYS A 228 -18.61 -14.71 1.99
C CYS A 228 -18.67 -13.19 2.13
N ARG A 229 -18.66 -12.44 1.03
CA ARG A 229 -18.78 -10.97 1.05
C ARG A 229 -20.16 -10.53 1.51
N LEU A 230 -21.22 -11.15 1.00
CA LEU A 230 -22.59 -10.88 1.45
C LEU A 230 -22.76 -11.15 2.95
N ALA A 231 -22.22 -12.27 3.44
CA ALA A 231 -22.25 -12.60 4.86
C ALA A 231 -21.44 -11.59 5.71
N SER A 232 -20.25 -11.19 5.24
CA SER A 232 -19.42 -10.16 5.88
C SER A 232 -20.11 -8.80 5.93
N ASP A 233 -20.70 -8.35 4.82
CA ASP A 233 -21.43 -7.09 4.73
C ASP A 233 -22.66 -7.08 5.65
N ASN A 234 -23.38 -8.21 5.72
CA ASN A 234 -24.51 -8.37 6.62
C ASN A 234 -24.09 -8.33 8.09
N LYS A 235 -23.01 -9.04 8.47
CA LYS A 235 -22.43 -8.97 9.81
C LYS A 235 -22.06 -7.53 10.18
N TYR A 236 -21.35 -6.82 9.29
CA TYR A 236 -20.95 -5.43 9.53
C TYR A 236 -22.15 -4.50 9.65
N ARG A 237 -23.18 -4.68 8.82
CA ARG A 237 -24.44 -3.93 8.90
C ARG A 237 -25.11 -4.11 10.26
N LEU A 238 -25.25 -5.35 10.75
CA LEU A 238 -25.87 -5.64 12.04
C LEU A 238 -25.01 -5.19 13.23
N TRP A 239 -23.68 -5.24 13.11
CA TRP A 239 -22.77 -4.65 14.08
C TRP A 239 -22.99 -3.15 14.24
N ARG A 240 -23.12 -2.40 13.13
CA ARG A 240 -23.42 -0.95 13.18
C ARG A 240 -24.76 -0.66 13.86
N ILE A 241 -25.79 -1.47 13.58
CA ILE A 241 -27.11 -1.34 14.21
C ILE A 241 -27.00 -1.58 15.73
N TYR A 242 -26.32 -2.64 16.14
CA TYR A 242 -26.08 -2.94 17.56
C TYR A 242 -25.27 -1.84 18.27
N LYS A 243 -24.23 -1.31 17.63
CA LYS A 243 -23.43 -0.21 18.18
C LYS A 243 -24.22 1.08 18.35
N ARG A 244 -25.14 1.38 17.42
CA ARG A 244 -26.02 2.55 17.51
C ARG A 244 -27.14 2.38 18.54
N ASN A 245 -27.65 1.16 18.69
CA ASN A 245 -28.73 0.84 19.61
C ASN A 245 -28.49 -0.51 20.29
N THR A 246 -27.97 -0.44 21.52
CA THR A 246 -27.40 -1.60 22.24
C THR A 246 -28.48 -2.38 22.97
N THR A 247 -29.35 -3.04 22.22
CA THR A 247 -30.39 -3.95 22.76
C THR A 247 -29.96 -5.41 22.69
N GLN A 248 -30.55 -6.26 23.54
CA GLN A 248 -30.33 -7.71 23.51
C GLN A 248 -30.71 -8.31 22.15
N ARG A 249 -31.85 -7.89 21.58
CA ARG A 249 -32.26 -8.28 20.23
C ARG A 249 -31.20 -7.95 19.17
N ASN A 250 -30.66 -6.73 19.16
CA ASN A 250 -29.65 -6.34 18.18
C ASN A 250 -28.33 -7.11 18.39
N LYS A 251 -28.01 -7.43 19.65
CA LYS A 251 -26.86 -8.28 20.00
C LYS A 251 -27.02 -9.69 19.45
N ASP A 252 -28.20 -10.29 19.58
CA ASP A 252 -28.49 -11.64 19.09
C ASP A 252 -28.47 -11.68 17.56
N HIS A 253 -29.08 -10.70 16.88
CA HIS A 253 -29.01 -10.58 15.42
C HIS A 253 -27.55 -10.47 14.91
N HIS A 254 -26.69 -9.71 15.59
CA HIS A 254 -25.27 -9.62 15.24
C HIS A 254 -24.54 -10.96 15.48
N LYS A 255 -24.84 -11.66 16.58
CA LYS A 255 -24.28 -12.99 16.85
C LYS A 255 -24.67 -14.00 15.78
N ASP A 256 -25.94 -14.02 15.38
CA ASP A 256 -26.43 -14.94 14.34
C ASP A 256 -25.74 -14.68 13.00
N ALA A 257 -25.56 -13.42 12.62
CA ALA A 257 -24.81 -13.08 11.40
C ALA A 257 -23.32 -13.37 11.50
N ALA A 258 -22.72 -13.29 12.69
CA ALA A 258 -21.34 -13.72 12.91
C ALA A 258 -21.19 -15.23 12.73
N ALA A 259 -22.10 -16.03 13.33
CA ALA A 259 -22.12 -17.48 13.17
C ALA A 259 -22.38 -17.88 11.70
N HIS A 260 -23.30 -17.21 11.02
CA HIS A 260 -23.55 -17.44 9.59
C HIS A 260 -22.33 -17.12 8.71
N MET A 261 -21.62 -16.02 8.98
CA MET A 261 -20.38 -15.68 8.28
C MET A 261 -19.32 -16.77 8.48
N GLU A 262 -19.13 -17.25 9.71
CA GLU A 262 -18.16 -18.30 10.02
C GLU A 262 -18.48 -19.61 9.29
N ALA A 263 -19.74 -20.05 9.33
CA ALA A 263 -20.21 -21.21 8.59
C ALA A 263 -20.02 -21.06 7.07
N THR A 264 -20.28 -19.86 6.53
CA THR A 264 -20.11 -19.57 5.10
C THR A 264 -18.64 -19.61 4.69
N GLN A 265 -17.73 -19.12 5.54
CA GLN A 265 -16.29 -19.18 5.30
C GLN A 265 -15.77 -20.61 5.35
N ALA A 266 -16.21 -21.41 6.33
CA ALA A 266 -15.86 -22.82 6.44
C ALA A 266 -16.30 -23.61 5.20
N TRP A 267 -17.56 -23.46 4.80
CA TRP A 267 -18.09 -24.07 3.57
C TRP A 267 -17.31 -23.65 2.33
N ALA A 268 -17.02 -22.35 2.17
CA ALA A 268 -16.30 -21.85 1.00
C ALA A 268 -14.87 -22.40 0.93
N MET A 269 -14.21 -22.55 2.08
CA MET A 269 -12.88 -23.16 2.18
C MET A 269 -12.92 -24.64 1.79
N GLU A 270 -13.90 -25.41 2.29
CA GLU A 270 -14.09 -26.81 1.93
C GLU A 270 -14.36 -27.00 0.43
N GLN A 271 -15.27 -26.21 -0.15
CA GLN A 271 -15.56 -26.26 -1.58
C GLN A 271 -14.34 -25.92 -2.43
N TRP A 272 -13.55 -24.93 -1.99
CA TRP A 272 -12.30 -24.59 -2.65
C TRP A 272 -11.30 -25.75 -2.62
N VAL A 273 -11.10 -26.38 -1.46
CA VAL A 273 -10.24 -27.57 -1.31
C VAL A 273 -10.73 -28.70 -2.22
N GLU A 274 -12.02 -28.99 -2.22
CA GLU A 274 -12.59 -30.08 -3.02
C GLU A 274 -12.50 -29.79 -4.52
N SER A 275 -12.69 -28.54 -4.95
CA SER A 275 -12.49 -28.12 -6.34
C SER A 275 -11.04 -28.34 -6.79
N ARG A 276 -10.04 -28.09 -5.92
CA ARG A 276 -8.63 -28.35 -6.21
C ARG A 276 -8.33 -29.83 -6.28
N LYS A 277 -8.85 -30.63 -5.35
CA LYS A 277 -8.73 -32.10 -5.39
C LYS A 277 -9.32 -32.67 -6.69
N ARG A 278 -10.49 -32.18 -7.11
CA ARG A 278 -11.12 -32.59 -8.38
C ARG A 278 -10.24 -32.24 -9.58
N LYS A 279 -9.67 -31.04 -9.61
CA LYS A 279 -8.71 -30.63 -10.65
C LYS A 279 -7.46 -31.49 -10.67
N LEU A 280 -6.93 -31.88 -9.50
CA LEU A 280 -5.79 -32.80 -9.38
C LEU A 280 -6.11 -34.20 -9.92
N ARG A 281 -7.31 -34.72 -9.63
CA ARG A 281 -7.76 -36.03 -10.10
C ARG A 281 -8.09 -36.09 -11.59
N GLY A 282 -8.40 -34.95 -12.21
CA GLY A 282 -8.80 -34.85 -13.62
C GLY A 282 -7.69 -35.12 -14.65
N GLY A 283 -6.46 -35.41 -14.23
CA GLY A 283 -5.40 -35.96 -15.08
C GLY A 283 -4.80 -35.03 -16.15
N HIS A 284 -5.34 -33.83 -16.37
CA HIS A 284 -4.85 -32.87 -17.37
C HIS A 284 -4.58 -31.51 -16.72
N ILE A 285 -3.51 -31.44 -15.92
CA ILE A 285 -3.07 -30.18 -15.31
C ILE A 285 -1.95 -29.61 -16.17
N GLY A 286 -2.19 -28.45 -16.79
CA GLY A 286 -1.16 -27.74 -17.54
C GLY A 286 0.00 -27.33 -16.62
N SER A 287 1.23 -27.28 -17.16
CA SER A 287 2.46 -27.00 -16.39
C SER A 287 2.36 -25.75 -15.50
N LYS A 288 1.75 -24.66 -16.01
CA LYS A 288 1.51 -23.43 -15.26
C LYS A 288 0.64 -23.67 -14.02
N GLN A 289 -0.46 -24.38 -14.17
CA GLN A 289 -1.38 -24.67 -13.07
C GLN A 289 -0.75 -25.59 -12.03
N TRP A 290 0.08 -26.54 -12.45
CA TRP A 290 0.88 -27.38 -11.56
C TRP A 290 1.84 -26.54 -10.71
N TRP A 291 2.58 -25.62 -11.33
CA TRP A 291 3.50 -24.75 -10.60
C TRP A 291 2.80 -23.75 -9.68
N ASP A 292 1.63 -23.21 -10.07
CA ASP A 292 0.81 -22.37 -9.20
C ASP A 292 0.32 -23.14 -7.96
N LEU A 293 0.00 -24.43 -8.10
CA LEU A 293 -0.36 -25.33 -7.00
C LEU A 293 0.81 -25.58 -6.03
N VAL A 294 2.01 -25.80 -6.57
CA VAL A 294 3.22 -26.06 -5.78
C VAL A 294 3.63 -24.83 -4.99
N LYS A 295 3.66 -23.64 -5.62
CA LYS A 295 4.02 -22.38 -4.97
C LYS A 295 3.09 -21.99 -3.83
N ASP A 296 1.78 -22.16 -4.03
CA ASP A 296 0.76 -21.91 -3.00
C ASP A 296 0.93 -22.83 -1.77
N LYS A 297 1.34 -24.09 -1.97
CA LYS A 297 1.59 -25.04 -0.86
C LYS A 297 2.94 -24.86 -0.17
N GLN A 298 3.92 -24.30 -0.87
CA GLN A 298 5.23 -23.97 -0.31
C GLN A 298 5.22 -22.63 0.45
N GLY A 299 4.10 -21.88 0.41
CA GLY A 299 4.01 -20.56 1.03
C GLY A 299 4.82 -19.47 0.32
N GLU A 300 5.35 -19.78 -0.87
CA GLU A 300 6.09 -18.84 -1.70
C GLU A 300 5.11 -17.98 -2.52
N HIS A 301 4.43 -17.06 -1.84
CA HIS A 301 3.99 -15.85 -2.52
C HIS A 301 5.25 -15.02 -2.79
N ILE A 302 5.89 -15.26 -3.93
CA ILE A 302 6.90 -14.34 -4.45
C ILE A 302 6.12 -13.06 -4.76
N THR A 303 6.14 -12.11 -3.82
CA THR A 303 5.95 -10.69 -4.14
C THR A 303 7.13 -10.32 -5.03
N SER A 304 6.98 -10.61 -6.32
CA SER A 304 7.86 -10.11 -7.34
C SER A 304 7.60 -8.62 -7.39
N THR A 305 8.32 -7.86 -6.58
CA THR A 305 8.49 -6.42 -6.74
C THR A 305 9.42 -6.24 -7.93
N ILE A 306 8.96 -6.61 -9.12
CA ILE A 306 9.57 -6.12 -10.36
C ILE A 306 9.17 -4.64 -10.39
N PRO A 307 10.12 -3.70 -10.31
CA PRO A 307 9.82 -2.29 -10.44
C PRO A 307 9.09 -2.06 -11.77
N PRO A 308 8.11 -1.16 -11.86
CA PRO A 308 7.54 -0.80 -13.14
C PRO A 308 8.67 -0.37 -14.07
N LEU A 309 8.76 -0.99 -15.25
CA LEU A 309 9.68 -0.56 -16.30
C LEU A 309 9.43 0.93 -16.52
N LEU A 310 10.43 1.75 -16.19
CA LEU A 310 10.50 3.12 -16.67
C LEU A 310 10.37 3.05 -18.20
N LYS A 311 9.26 3.59 -18.71
CA LYS A 311 9.06 3.82 -20.14
C LYS A 311 10.04 4.91 -20.58
N GLU A 312 11.30 4.56 -20.72
CA GLU A 312 12.15 5.20 -21.72
C GLU A 312 12.09 4.31 -22.96
N LEU A 313 11.37 4.82 -23.97
CA LEU A 313 11.36 4.27 -25.31
C LEU A 313 12.79 4.30 -25.85
N LEU A 314 13.53 3.20 -25.69
CA LEU A 314 14.70 2.91 -26.51
C LEU A 314 14.21 2.62 -27.94
N THR A 315 14.06 3.68 -28.72
CA THR A 315 13.90 3.59 -30.17
C THR A 315 15.26 3.37 -30.83
N SER A 316 15.73 2.12 -30.90
CA SER A 316 16.59 1.64 -32.01
C SER A 316 16.92 0.16 -31.86
N SER A 317 16.49 -0.62 -32.86
CA SER A 317 16.73 -2.05 -33.01
C SER A 317 18.09 -2.33 -33.66
N LYS A 318 19.19 -1.97 -33.01
CA LYS A 318 20.54 -2.42 -33.43
C LYS A 318 21.43 -2.62 -32.23
N GLU A 319 21.37 -3.83 -31.67
CA GLU A 319 22.52 -4.55 -31.06
C GLU A 319 22.00 -5.85 -30.45
N LYS A 320 21.84 -6.85 -31.32
CA LYS A 320 21.85 -8.27 -30.96
C LYS A 320 22.59 -9.03 -32.05
N VAL A 321 23.92 -8.97 -32.07
CA VAL A 321 24.79 -10.02 -32.61
C VAL A 321 26.14 -9.97 -31.88
N ASN A 322 26.55 -11.14 -31.38
CA ASN A 322 27.73 -11.53 -30.60
C ASN A 322 27.69 -11.29 -29.10
#